data_AF-A0A7V1TTR5-F1
#
_entry.id   AF-A0A7V1TTR5-F1
#
_cell.length_a   1.000
_cell.length_b   1.000
_cell.length_c   1.000
_cell.angle_alpha   90.00
_cell.angle_beta   90.00
_cell.angle_gamma   90.00
#
_symmetry.space_group_name_H-M   'P 1'
#
loop_
_entity.id
_entity.type
_entity.pdbx_description
1 polymer ?
#
loop_
_entity_poly.entity_id
_entity_poly.type
_entity_poly.pdbx_seq_one_letter_code
_entity_poly.pdbx_strand_id
1 'polypeptide(L)'
;MKHIIRIITLVLLASSLYSQTILETHDPNVTLSSEQCYDLLKTVWDGLKKISEQYSMEVTAKGEFESTAEYNERVRKAKDQFINRVNAFATDNKLKEKVYSVWLKAELVKYDADNQIYSVKSPTEILVQPKKTDIITLCEPNKYVTITEMNRGGYRRAHLRLNTEPPFSWFVNKQTAQAAKNKEHAMYFKLWFSFSVTVNEADNQIVLMIVPVKLSLMDQGENFTYWSEEFR
;
A
#
# COMPACT_ATOMS: atom_id res chain seq x y z
N MET A 1 20.99 41.41 -20.50
CA MET A 1 21.03 40.86 -19.12
C MET A 1 19.66 40.71 -18.42
N LYS A 2 18.54 41.26 -18.93
CA LYS A 2 17.20 41.08 -18.29
C LYS A 2 16.43 39.82 -18.71
N HIS A 3 16.84 39.13 -19.78
CA HIS A 3 16.13 37.95 -20.30
C HIS A 3 16.64 36.61 -19.76
N ILE A 4 17.89 36.55 -19.27
CA ILE A 4 18.47 35.32 -18.72
C ILE A 4 17.90 35.00 -17.33
N ILE A 5 17.56 36.04 -16.54
CA ILE A 5 17.00 35.88 -15.19
C ILE A 5 15.57 35.29 -15.23
N ARG A 6 14.78 35.56 -16.27
CA ARG A 6 13.39 35.06 -16.39
C ARG A 6 13.30 33.56 -16.74
N ILE A 7 14.31 33.00 -17.41
CA ILE A 7 14.31 31.59 -17.82
C ILE A 7 14.67 30.67 -16.64
N ILE A 8 15.56 31.12 -15.76
CA ILE A 8 15.96 30.36 -14.57
C ILE A 8 14.79 30.22 -13.57
N THR A 9 13.92 31.24 -13.45
CA THR A 9 12.73 31.17 -12.60
C THR A 9 11.65 30.23 -13.14
N LEU A 10 11.58 30.01 -14.46
CA LEU A 10 10.57 29.13 -15.08
C LEU A 10 10.92 27.64 -14.94
N VAL A 11 12.20 27.29 -14.92
CA VAL A 11 12.66 25.89 -14.77
C VAL A 11 12.55 25.41 -13.32
N LEU A 12 12.66 26.32 -12.34
CA LEU A 12 12.47 26.01 -10.91
C LEU A 12 11.00 25.82 -10.51
N LEU A 13 10.04 26.36 -11.28
CA LEU A 13 8.59 26.16 -11.06
C LEU A 13 8.05 24.89 -11.74
N ALA A 14 8.69 24.39 -12.79
CA ALA A 14 8.27 23.17 -13.47
C ALA A 14 8.64 21.89 -12.69
N SER A 15 9.64 21.96 -11.82
CA SER A 15 10.12 20.81 -11.03
C SER A 15 9.30 20.55 -9.76
N SER A 16 8.50 21.52 -9.29
CA SER A 16 7.55 21.32 -8.18
C SER A 16 6.17 20.82 -8.63
N LEU A 17 5.80 21.00 -9.90
CA LEU A 17 4.52 20.54 -10.45
C LEU A 17 4.47 19.03 -10.77
N TYR A 18 5.62 18.37 -10.89
CA TYR A 18 5.69 16.94 -11.21
C TYR A 18 5.43 16.01 -10.02
N SER A 19 5.32 16.55 -8.80
CA SER A 19 5.06 15.76 -7.59
C SER A 19 3.58 15.67 -7.22
N GLN A 20 2.69 16.46 -7.85
CA GLN A 20 1.29 16.57 -7.42
C GLN A 20 0.32 15.56 -8.09
N THR A 21 0.70 14.83 -9.13
CA THR A 21 -0.30 14.18 -10.01
C THR A 21 -0.36 12.66 -10.02
N ILE A 22 0.55 11.92 -9.37
CA ILE A 22 0.58 10.45 -9.55
C ILE A 22 -0.45 9.72 -8.65
N LEU A 23 -0.86 10.30 -7.52
CA LEU A 23 -1.87 9.72 -6.63
C LEU A 23 -3.29 10.28 -6.82
N GLU A 24 -3.45 11.33 -7.65
CA GLU A 24 -4.77 11.87 -8.01
C GLU A 24 -5.47 11.03 -9.09
N THR A 25 -4.74 10.13 -9.77
CA THR A 25 -5.30 9.20 -10.77
C THR A 25 -6.21 8.14 -10.15
N HIS A 26 -6.08 7.87 -8.85
CA HIS A 26 -6.90 6.90 -8.13
C HIS A 26 -7.87 7.62 -7.20
N ASP A 27 -9.12 7.78 -7.62
CA ASP A 27 -10.21 8.32 -6.80
C ASP A 27 -10.46 7.37 -5.61
N PRO A 28 -10.27 7.82 -4.35
CA PRO A 28 -10.54 7.00 -3.16
C PRO A 28 -12.00 6.52 -3.05
N ASN A 29 -12.93 7.20 -3.72
CA ASN A 29 -14.35 6.83 -3.73
C ASN A 29 -14.64 5.63 -4.65
N VAL A 30 -13.71 5.29 -5.54
CA VAL A 30 -13.85 4.15 -6.46
C VAL A 30 -13.16 2.93 -5.86
N THR A 31 -13.87 1.80 -5.87
CA THR A 31 -13.27 0.53 -5.46
C THR A 31 -12.41 -0.04 -6.58
N LEU A 32 -11.13 -0.22 -6.27
CA LEU A 32 -10.08 -0.64 -7.18
C LEU A 32 -10.23 -2.12 -7.55
N SER A 33 -9.85 -2.46 -8.78
CA SER A 33 -9.47 -3.83 -9.14
C SER A 33 -8.14 -4.20 -8.48
N SER A 34 -7.79 -5.48 -8.49
CA SER A 34 -6.49 -5.95 -7.99
C SER A 34 -5.30 -5.33 -8.73
N GLU A 35 -5.43 -5.11 -10.04
CA GLU A 35 -4.41 -4.46 -10.87
C GLU A 35 -4.25 -2.97 -10.53
N GLN A 36 -5.38 -2.25 -10.40
CA GLN A 36 -5.36 -0.84 -10.00
C GLN A 36 -4.80 -0.65 -8.59
N CYS A 37 -5.06 -1.60 -7.68
CA CYS A 37 -4.47 -1.61 -6.35
C CYS A 37 -2.94 -1.81 -6.41
N TYR A 38 -2.45 -2.70 -7.27
CA TYR A 38 -1.01 -2.84 -7.51
C TYR A 38 -0.39 -1.54 -8.03
N ASP A 39 -1.01 -0.88 -9.00
CA ASP A 39 -0.49 0.37 -9.57
C ASP A 39 -0.44 1.50 -8.53
N LEU A 40 -1.47 1.58 -7.68
CA LEU A 40 -1.50 2.49 -6.53
C LEU A 40 -0.33 2.20 -5.56
N LEU A 41 -0.16 0.94 -5.16
CA LEU A 41 0.91 0.52 -4.24
C LEU A 41 2.28 0.82 -4.82
N LYS A 42 2.48 0.50 -6.10
CA LYS A 42 3.70 0.78 -6.84
C LYS A 42 4.00 2.28 -6.89
N THR A 43 2.98 3.10 -7.13
CA THR A 43 3.12 4.56 -7.20
C THR A 43 3.62 5.14 -5.88
N VAL A 44 3.00 4.75 -4.75
CA VAL A 44 3.42 5.19 -3.41
C VAL A 44 4.87 4.75 -3.16
N TRP A 45 5.18 3.48 -3.47
CA TRP A 45 6.50 2.92 -3.25
C TRP A 45 7.57 3.59 -4.12
N ASP A 46 7.31 3.86 -5.39
CA ASP A 46 8.25 4.54 -6.30
C ASP A 46 8.55 5.98 -5.83
N GLY A 47 7.55 6.67 -5.27
CA GLY A 47 7.72 7.98 -4.66
C GLY A 47 8.72 7.94 -3.49
N LEU A 48 8.53 6.99 -2.57
CA LEU A 48 9.43 6.78 -1.44
C LEU A 48 10.83 6.32 -1.89
N LYS A 49 10.91 5.48 -2.93
CA LYS A 49 12.17 5.03 -3.53
C LYS A 49 13.01 6.20 -4.02
N LYS A 50 12.42 7.16 -4.72
CA LYS A 50 13.16 8.35 -5.19
C LYS A 50 13.77 9.14 -4.03
N ILE A 51 13.04 9.29 -2.93
CA ILE A 51 13.54 9.99 -1.72
C ILE A 51 14.72 9.23 -1.11
N SER A 52 14.60 7.90 -1.00
CA SER A 52 15.67 7.04 -0.48
C SER A 52 16.92 7.04 -1.39
N GLU A 53 16.76 6.99 -2.71
CA GLU A 53 17.88 7.04 -3.65
C GLU A 53 18.63 8.37 -3.58
N GLN A 54 17.91 9.49 -3.44
CA GLN A 54 18.52 10.80 -3.21
C GLN A 54 19.34 10.83 -1.91
N TYR A 55 18.77 10.34 -0.80
CA TYR A 55 19.49 10.25 0.46
C TYR A 55 20.76 9.39 0.33
N SER A 56 20.66 8.21 -0.28
CA SER A 56 21.81 7.35 -0.52
C SER A 56 22.89 8.09 -1.31
N MET A 57 22.54 8.76 -2.42
CA MET A 57 23.49 9.56 -3.21
C MET A 57 24.16 10.66 -2.38
N GLU A 58 23.40 11.31 -1.50
CA GLU A 58 23.94 12.33 -0.60
C GLU A 58 24.95 11.70 0.39
N VAL A 59 24.74 10.51 0.95
CA VAL A 59 25.59 9.97 2.04
C VAL A 59 26.64 8.93 1.63
N THR A 60 26.61 8.43 0.39
CA THR A 60 27.40 7.24 -0.05
C THR A 60 28.91 7.38 0.16
N ALA A 61 29.49 8.55 -0.11
CA ALA A 61 30.94 8.73 -0.01
C ALA A 61 31.32 10.07 0.59
N LYS A 62 32.44 10.05 1.34
CA LYS A 62 33.15 11.24 1.78
C LYS A 62 33.95 11.82 0.61
N GLY A 63 33.86 13.13 0.41
CA GLY A 63 34.63 13.81 -0.65
C GLY A 63 36.14 13.79 -0.37
N GLU A 64 36.95 13.79 -1.44
CA GLU A 64 38.42 13.80 -1.33
C GLU A 64 38.96 14.97 -0.50
N PHE A 65 38.31 16.12 -0.57
CA PHE A 65 38.69 17.36 0.13
C PHE A 65 37.81 17.68 1.33
N GLU A 66 36.91 16.77 1.70
CA GLU A 66 36.01 16.94 2.83
C GLU A 66 36.71 16.47 4.11
N SER A 67 36.66 17.26 5.18
CA SER A 67 37.11 16.79 6.49
C SER A 67 36.12 15.78 7.07
N THR A 68 36.55 14.96 8.03
CA THR A 68 35.64 13.99 8.68
C THR A 68 34.50 14.68 9.43
N ALA A 69 34.77 15.86 10.02
CA ALA A 69 33.75 16.64 10.70
C ALA A 69 32.72 17.21 9.71
N GLU A 70 33.15 17.73 8.57
CA GLU A 70 32.26 18.21 7.50
C GLU A 70 31.40 17.08 6.92
N TYR A 71 31.99 15.90 6.70
CA TYR A 71 31.26 14.71 6.26
C TYR A 71 30.17 14.30 7.25
N ASN A 72 30.51 14.18 8.53
CA ASN A 72 29.56 13.79 9.57
C ASN A 72 28.42 14.82 9.69
N GLU A 73 28.73 16.11 9.60
CA GLU A 73 27.72 17.17 9.62
C GLU A 73 26.82 17.13 8.39
N ARG A 74 27.38 16.85 7.20
CA ARG A 74 26.61 16.66 5.97
C ARG A 74 25.69 15.44 6.06
N VAL A 75 26.18 14.30 6.56
CA VAL A 75 25.38 13.09 6.76
C VAL A 75 24.24 13.35 7.74
N ARG A 76 24.51 14.07 8.84
CA ARG A 76 23.49 14.46 9.82
C ARG A 76 22.40 15.34 9.18
N LYS A 77 22.81 16.40 8.45
CA LYS A 77 21.87 17.27 7.73
C LYS A 77 21.07 16.51 6.67
N ALA A 78 21.72 15.61 5.93
CA ALA A 78 21.06 14.78 4.92
C ALA A 78 20.02 13.85 5.57
N LYS A 79 20.31 13.30 6.75
CA LYS A 79 19.35 12.48 7.52
C LYS A 79 18.13 13.30 7.94
N ASP A 80 18.33 14.50 8.48
CA ASP A 80 17.22 15.38 8.87
C ASP A 80 16.37 15.75 7.65
N GLN A 81 17.00 16.06 6.52
CA GLN A 81 16.31 16.34 5.25
C GLN A 81 15.56 15.12 4.72
N PHE A 82 16.16 13.93 4.81
CA PHE A 82 15.53 12.68 4.41
C PHE A 82 14.23 12.42 5.20
N ILE A 83 14.29 12.51 6.53
CA ILE A 83 13.12 12.35 7.40
C ILE A 83 12.04 13.37 7.04
N ASN A 84 12.43 14.64 6.86
CA ASN A 84 11.50 15.70 6.48
C ASN A 84 10.86 15.47 5.10
N ARG A 85 11.62 15.01 4.10
CA ARG A 85 11.09 14.68 2.77
C ARG A 85 10.11 13.51 2.82
N VAL A 86 10.38 12.49 3.62
CA VAL A 86 9.46 11.36 3.82
C VAL A 86 8.15 11.82 4.48
N ASN A 87 8.25 12.62 5.55
CA ASN A 87 7.08 13.16 6.25
C ASN A 87 6.25 14.11 5.38
N ALA A 88 6.92 14.97 4.60
CA ALA A 88 6.27 15.84 3.62
C ALA A 88 5.56 15.00 2.56
N PHE A 89 6.21 13.99 1.98
CA PHE A 89 5.57 13.10 1.01
C PHE A 89 4.31 12.44 1.57
N ALA A 90 4.35 11.94 2.81
CA ALA A 90 3.18 11.33 3.45
C ALA A 90 2.03 12.31 3.69
N THR A 91 2.35 13.55 4.07
CA THR A 91 1.38 14.61 4.38
C THR A 91 0.78 15.20 3.10
N ASP A 92 1.62 15.57 2.14
CA ASP A 92 1.21 16.18 0.87
C ASP A 92 0.31 15.23 0.06
N ASN A 93 0.61 13.92 0.11
CA ASN A 93 -0.21 12.90 -0.54
C ASN A 93 -1.37 12.39 0.32
N LYS A 94 -1.52 12.90 1.55
CA LYS A 94 -2.59 12.55 2.50
C LYS A 94 -2.72 11.04 2.73
N LEU A 95 -1.57 10.35 2.83
CA LEU A 95 -1.48 8.89 2.86
C LEU A 95 -2.30 8.26 4.00
N LYS A 96 -2.33 8.92 5.17
CA LYS A 96 -3.09 8.48 6.35
C LYS A 96 -4.58 8.82 6.29
N GLU A 97 -4.96 9.84 5.52
CA GLU A 97 -6.35 10.35 5.46
C GLU A 97 -7.14 9.68 4.34
N LYS A 98 -6.49 9.39 3.21
CA LYS A 98 -7.14 8.72 2.08
C LYS A 98 -7.33 7.24 2.39
N VAL A 99 -8.60 6.81 2.36
CA VAL A 99 -8.98 5.41 2.47
C VAL A 99 -9.32 4.91 1.07
N TYR A 100 -8.56 3.92 0.61
CA TYR A 100 -8.81 3.23 -0.64
C TYR A 100 -9.61 1.97 -0.37
N SER A 101 -10.28 1.44 -1.40
CA SER A 101 -10.92 0.14 -1.32
C SER A 101 -10.55 -0.74 -2.51
N VAL A 102 -10.43 -2.05 -2.31
CA VAL A 102 -10.11 -3.02 -3.37
C VAL A 102 -11.03 -4.23 -3.30
N TRP A 103 -11.42 -4.73 -4.47
CA TRP A 103 -12.15 -5.98 -4.61
C TRP A 103 -11.20 -7.18 -4.67
N LEU A 104 -11.48 -8.18 -3.83
CA LEU A 104 -10.76 -9.44 -3.73
C LEU A 104 -11.77 -10.56 -3.95
N LYS A 105 -11.56 -11.43 -4.93
CA LYS A 105 -12.55 -12.45 -5.31
C LYS A 105 -12.85 -13.35 -4.11
N ALA A 106 -14.12 -13.62 -3.86
CA ALA A 106 -14.57 -14.60 -2.87
C ALA A 106 -15.02 -15.88 -3.57
N GLU A 107 -14.65 -17.03 -3.02
CA GLU A 107 -15.03 -18.36 -3.50
C GLU A 107 -15.77 -19.11 -2.39
N LEU A 108 -16.98 -19.60 -2.69
CA LEU A 108 -17.80 -20.33 -1.72
C LEU A 108 -17.42 -21.82 -1.76
N VAL A 109 -16.77 -22.30 -0.70
CA VAL A 109 -16.24 -23.67 -0.64
C VAL A 109 -17.31 -24.69 -0.26
N LYS A 110 -17.95 -24.51 0.90
CA LYS A 110 -18.93 -25.46 1.44
C LYS A 110 -19.86 -24.77 2.43
N TYR A 111 -21.15 -25.12 2.37
CA TYR A 111 -22.12 -24.76 3.39
C TYR A 111 -22.37 -25.93 4.34
N ASP A 112 -22.29 -25.67 5.63
CA ASP A 112 -22.72 -26.53 6.72
C ASP A 112 -24.09 -26.04 7.19
N ALA A 113 -25.13 -26.81 6.89
CA ALA A 113 -26.51 -26.45 7.21
C ALA A 113 -26.85 -26.64 8.70
N ASP A 114 -26.17 -27.56 9.38
CA ASP A 114 -26.43 -27.85 10.79
C ASP A 114 -25.87 -26.72 11.66
N ASN A 115 -24.68 -26.21 11.30
CA ASN A 115 -24.03 -25.11 12.01
C ASN A 115 -24.33 -23.72 11.43
N GLN A 116 -25.01 -23.65 10.28
CA GLN A 116 -25.29 -22.42 9.54
C GLN A 116 -24.01 -21.63 9.19
N ILE A 117 -22.99 -22.33 8.69
CA ILE A 117 -21.69 -21.74 8.34
C ILE A 117 -21.39 -21.99 6.86
N TYR A 118 -21.05 -20.92 6.15
CA TYR A 118 -20.46 -21.00 4.82
C TYR A 118 -18.95 -20.78 4.90
N SER A 119 -18.17 -21.76 4.44
CA SER A 119 -16.72 -21.62 4.27
C SER A 119 -16.41 -20.84 3.00
N VAL A 120 -15.64 -19.75 3.13
CA VAL A 120 -15.30 -18.85 2.03
C VAL A 120 -13.77 -18.70 1.95
N LYS A 121 -13.23 -18.69 0.74
CA LYS A 121 -11.81 -18.40 0.46
C LYS A 121 -11.66 -17.17 -0.42
N SER A 122 -10.46 -16.61 -0.46
CA SER A 122 -10.07 -15.63 -1.46
C SER A 122 -8.75 -16.05 -2.12
N PRO A 123 -8.75 -16.38 -3.42
CA PRO A 123 -7.52 -16.71 -4.15
C PRO A 123 -6.77 -15.46 -4.62
N THR A 124 -7.34 -14.26 -4.45
CA THR A 124 -6.76 -13.03 -5.00
C THR A 124 -5.48 -12.67 -4.25
N GLU A 125 -4.39 -12.57 -5.02
CA GLU A 125 -3.09 -12.08 -4.58
C GLU A 125 -2.77 -10.79 -5.35
N ILE A 126 -2.53 -9.70 -4.62
CA ILE A 126 -2.11 -8.42 -5.19
C ILE A 126 -0.61 -8.33 -5.03
N LEU A 127 0.13 -8.19 -6.14
CA LEU A 127 1.57 -8.01 -6.09
C LEU A 127 1.91 -6.75 -5.28
N VAL A 128 2.94 -6.80 -4.46
CA VAL A 128 3.51 -5.64 -3.79
C VAL A 128 5.02 -5.65 -3.93
N GLN A 129 5.65 -4.49 -3.76
CA GLN A 129 7.10 -4.40 -3.85
C GLN A 129 7.74 -5.19 -2.69
N PRO A 130 8.72 -6.06 -2.97
CA PRO A 130 9.35 -6.87 -1.93
C PRO A 130 10.20 -6.00 -1.00
N LYS A 131 10.50 -6.51 0.19
CA LYS A 131 11.43 -5.84 1.12
C LYS A 131 12.77 -5.54 0.44
N LYS A 132 13.16 -4.27 0.46
CA LYS A 132 14.47 -3.74 0.05
C LYS A 132 15.16 -3.17 1.29
N THR A 133 16.49 -3.05 1.27
CA THR A 133 17.27 -2.50 2.39
C THR A 133 16.77 -1.12 2.81
N ASP A 134 16.42 -0.26 1.85
CA ASP A 134 16.10 1.13 2.14
C ASP A 134 14.60 1.37 2.37
N ILE A 135 13.74 0.44 1.93
CA ILE A 135 12.28 0.52 2.04
C ILE A 135 11.71 -0.87 2.32
N ILE A 136 10.96 -0.98 3.42
CA ILE A 136 10.17 -2.17 3.73
C ILE A 136 8.68 -1.87 3.57
N THR A 137 7.97 -2.78 2.91
CA THR A 137 6.51 -2.77 2.82
C THR A 137 5.95 -3.80 3.79
N LEU A 138 5.08 -3.35 4.69
CA LEU A 138 4.44 -4.17 5.70
C LEU A 138 2.92 -3.99 5.64
N CYS A 139 2.18 -4.93 6.23
CA CYS A 139 0.78 -4.76 6.55
C CYS A 139 0.64 -4.75 8.07
N GLU A 140 -0.17 -3.83 8.60
CA GLU A 140 -0.43 -3.76 10.03
C GLU A 140 -0.98 -5.10 10.54
N PRO A 141 -0.48 -5.64 11.67
CA PRO A 141 -0.93 -6.92 12.18
C PRO A 141 -2.44 -6.97 12.40
N ASN A 142 -3.10 -7.91 11.73
CA ASN A 142 -4.54 -8.13 11.85
C ASN A 142 -4.87 -9.59 11.52
N LYS A 143 -6.15 -9.97 11.68
CA LYS A 143 -6.59 -11.36 11.52
C LYS A 143 -6.72 -11.82 10.05
N TYR A 144 -7.01 -10.90 9.13
CA TYR A 144 -7.54 -11.26 7.81
C TYR A 144 -6.63 -10.88 6.64
N VAL A 145 -5.76 -9.90 6.77
CA VAL A 145 -4.96 -9.32 5.68
C VAL A 145 -3.49 -9.49 6.03
N THR A 146 -2.70 -9.96 5.07
CA THR A 146 -1.26 -10.17 5.27
C THR A 146 -0.47 -9.91 4.00
N ILE A 147 0.82 -9.63 4.16
CA ILE A 147 1.79 -9.65 3.07
C ILE A 147 2.64 -10.90 3.23
N THR A 148 2.58 -11.79 2.23
CA THR A 148 3.43 -12.98 2.17
C THR A 148 4.50 -12.81 1.11
N GLU A 149 5.73 -13.23 1.44
CA GLU A 149 6.85 -13.20 0.50
C GLU A 149 7.23 -14.63 0.10
N MET A 150 7.48 -14.82 -1.20
CA MET A 150 7.90 -16.08 -1.77
C MET A 150 9.06 -15.86 -2.74
N ASN A 151 10.03 -16.77 -2.72
CA ASN A 151 11.12 -16.80 -3.70
C ASN A 151 10.73 -17.75 -4.84
N ARG A 152 10.59 -17.23 -6.07
CA ARG A 152 10.27 -18.03 -7.25
C ARG A 152 11.23 -17.69 -8.39
N GLY A 153 11.98 -18.70 -8.85
CA GLY A 153 12.93 -18.54 -9.95
C GLY A 153 14.07 -17.55 -9.67
N GLY A 154 14.52 -17.45 -8.41
CA GLY A 154 15.57 -16.51 -7.99
C GLY A 154 15.09 -15.08 -7.70
N TYR A 155 13.80 -14.77 -7.94
CA TYR A 155 13.21 -13.47 -7.63
C TYR A 155 12.34 -13.54 -6.38
N ARG A 156 12.50 -12.55 -5.49
CA ARG A 156 11.63 -12.34 -4.33
C ARG A 156 10.36 -11.61 -4.79
N ARG A 157 9.20 -12.20 -4.54
CA ARG A 157 7.89 -11.58 -4.80
C ARG A 157 7.12 -11.48 -3.49
N ALA A 158 6.47 -10.35 -3.28
CA ALA A 158 5.61 -10.12 -2.14
C ALA A 158 4.18 -9.97 -2.63
N HIS A 159 3.21 -10.50 -1.89
CA HIS A 159 1.79 -10.41 -2.24
C HIS A 159 0.97 -10.02 -1.02
N LEU A 160 0.13 -8.99 -1.18
CA LEU A 160 -0.96 -8.67 -0.28
C LEU A 160 -2.12 -9.62 -0.58
N ARG A 161 -2.62 -10.33 0.43
CA ARG A 161 -3.71 -11.29 0.27
C ARG A 161 -4.54 -11.42 1.56
N LEU A 162 -5.71 -12.04 1.45
CA LEU A 162 -6.48 -12.42 2.62
C LEU A 162 -5.97 -13.74 3.20
N ASN A 163 -5.78 -13.79 4.51
CA ASN A 163 -5.50 -15.00 5.26
C ASN A 163 -6.80 -15.82 5.44
N THR A 164 -7.19 -16.55 4.39
CA THR A 164 -8.36 -17.43 4.37
C THR A 164 -7.97 -18.91 4.37
N GLU A 165 -6.81 -19.22 4.97
CA GLU A 165 -6.35 -20.58 5.22
C GLU A 165 -6.12 -20.79 6.72
N PRO A 166 -7.01 -21.50 7.43
CA PRO A 166 -8.22 -22.20 6.95
C PRO A 166 -9.33 -21.24 6.44
N PRO A 167 -10.31 -21.74 5.66
CA PRO A 167 -11.38 -20.92 5.09
C PRO A 167 -12.06 -20.01 6.11
N PHE A 168 -12.39 -18.79 5.67
CA PHE A 168 -13.19 -17.86 6.46
C PHE A 168 -14.58 -18.46 6.72
N SER A 169 -14.99 -18.47 8.00
CA SER A 169 -16.29 -19.01 8.42
C SER A 169 -17.32 -17.90 8.48
N TRP A 170 -18.22 -17.86 7.50
CA TRP A 170 -19.33 -16.91 7.45
C TRP A 170 -20.59 -17.54 8.05
N PHE A 171 -21.05 -17.04 9.19
CA PHE A 171 -22.30 -17.48 9.81
C PHE A 171 -23.50 -16.90 9.06
N VAL A 172 -24.31 -17.77 8.47
CA VAL A 172 -25.42 -17.37 7.59
C VAL A 172 -26.51 -18.44 7.52
N ASN A 173 -27.77 -18.00 7.57
CA ASN A 173 -28.92 -18.89 7.43
C ASN A 173 -29.00 -19.52 6.02
N LYS A 174 -29.76 -20.61 5.91
CA LYS A 174 -29.87 -21.40 4.67
C LYS A 174 -30.38 -20.60 3.47
N GLN A 175 -31.35 -19.71 3.68
CA GLN A 175 -31.96 -18.93 2.60
C GLN A 175 -30.94 -17.95 1.99
N THR A 176 -30.23 -17.21 2.84
CA THR A 176 -29.19 -16.27 2.41
C THR A 176 -28.00 -17.01 1.81
N ALA A 177 -27.60 -18.15 2.37
CA ALA A 177 -26.55 -19.02 1.81
C ALA A 177 -26.89 -19.49 0.38
N GLN A 178 -28.14 -19.90 0.15
CA GLN A 178 -28.60 -20.34 -1.17
C GLN A 178 -28.65 -19.18 -2.17
N ALA A 179 -29.14 -18.01 -1.74
CA ALA A 179 -29.14 -16.81 -2.56
C ALA A 179 -27.71 -16.38 -2.94
N ALA A 180 -26.77 -16.42 -1.99
CA ALA A 180 -25.36 -16.13 -2.21
C ALA A 180 -24.72 -17.13 -3.20
N LYS A 181 -25.03 -18.43 -3.08
CA LYS A 181 -24.52 -19.45 -4.02
C LYS A 181 -24.97 -19.23 -5.45
N ASN A 182 -26.20 -18.78 -5.66
CA ASN A 182 -26.71 -18.43 -6.99
C ASN A 182 -25.98 -17.22 -7.61
N LYS A 183 -25.32 -16.40 -6.78
CA LYS A 183 -24.59 -15.17 -7.17
C LYS A 183 -23.09 -15.26 -6.89
N GLU A 184 -22.54 -16.46 -6.78
CA GLU A 184 -21.12 -16.67 -6.41
C GLU A 184 -20.14 -15.91 -7.32
N HIS A 185 -20.46 -15.76 -8.61
CA HIS A 185 -19.66 -15.00 -9.57
C HIS A 185 -19.55 -13.50 -9.21
N ALA A 186 -20.53 -12.93 -8.52
CA ALA A 186 -20.56 -11.55 -8.06
C ALA A 186 -20.10 -11.39 -6.60
N MET A 187 -19.69 -12.46 -5.91
CA MET A 187 -19.20 -12.37 -4.54
C MET A 187 -17.74 -11.97 -4.46
N TYR A 188 -17.47 -10.95 -3.63
CA TYR A 188 -16.13 -10.41 -3.37
C TYR A 188 -16.00 -10.01 -1.90
N PHE A 189 -14.77 -10.09 -1.40
CA PHE A 189 -14.36 -9.30 -0.26
C PHE A 189 -13.99 -7.89 -0.72
N LYS A 190 -14.51 -6.87 -0.04
CA LYS A 190 -14.07 -5.49 -0.16
C LYS A 190 -13.17 -5.15 1.01
N LEU A 191 -11.90 -4.86 0.73
CA LEU A 191 -10.94 -4.41 1.72
C LEU A 191 -10.79 -2.90 1.60
N TRP A 192 -11.02 -2.17 2.69
CA TRP A 192 -10.65 -0.76 2.82
C TRP A 192 -9.33 -0.65 3.56
N PHE A 193 -8.45 0.23 3.10
CA PHE A 193 -7.14 0.43 3.71
C PHE A 193 -6.63 1.85 3.47
N SER A 194 -5.70 2.29 4.31
CA SER A 194 -4.91 3.51 4.13
C SER A 194 -3.41 3.19 4.18
N PHE A 195 -2.59 4.21 4.03
CA PHE A 195 -1.15 4.10 4.13
C PHE A 195 -0.63 4.84 5.35
N SER A 196 0.32 4.23 6.05
CA SER A 196 1.15 4.90 7.03
C SER A 196 2.60 4.78 6.62
N VAL A 197 3.35 5.87 6.74
CA VAL A 197 4.79 5.89 6.46
C VAL A 197 5.51 6.38 7.70
N THR A 198 6.57 5.67 8.06
CA THR A 198 7.48 6.06 9.15
C THR A 198 8.92 5.84 8.72
N VAL A 199 9.87 6.45 9.42
CA VAL A 199 11.30 6.23 9.21
C VAL A 199 11.84 5.49 10.43
N ASN A 200 12.44 4.32 10.21
CA ASN A 200 13.30 3.69 11.20
C ASN A 200 14.64 4.41 11.16
N GLU A 201 14.86 5.29 12.14
CA GLU A 201 16.06 6.13 12.22
C GLU A 201 17.35 5.37 12.50
N ALA A 202 17.28 4.18 13.11
CA ALA A 202 18.46 3.37 13.41
C ALA A 202 19.04 2.79 12.11
N ASP A 203 18.17 2.33 11.22
CA ASP A 203 18.53 1.70 9.95
C ASP A 203 18.45 2.66 8.75
N ASN A 204 18.05 3.92 8.97
CA ASN A 204 17.72 4.91 7.94
C ASN A 204 16.77 4.34 6.86
N GLN A 205 15.80 3.56 7.30
CA GLN A 205 14.91 2.78 6.44
C GLN A 205 13.50 3.36 6.46
N ILE A 206 12.86 3.46 5.29
CA ILE A 206 11.45 3.83 5.20
C ILE A 206 10.58 2.59 5.46
N VAL A 207 9.58 2.73 6.32
CA VAL A 207 8.56 1.72 6.57
C VAL A 207 7.26 2.18 5.94
N LEU A 208 6.88 1.56 4.83
CA LEU A 208 5.55 1.73 4.20
C LEU A 208 4.61 0.66 4.76
N MET A 209 3.62 1.10 5.53
CA MET A 209 2.62 0.23 6.15
C MET A 209 1.28 0.38 5.45
N ILE A 210 0.73 -0.74 4.98
CA ILE A 210 -0.67 -0.85 4.56
C ILE A 210 -1.49 -1.09 5.83
N VAL A 211 -2.45 -0.21 6.09
CA VAL A 211 -3.28 -0.18 7.30
C VAL A 211 -4.71 -0.57 6.92
N PRO A 212 -5.14 -1.82 7.12
CA PRO A 212 -6.52 -2.22 6.90
C PRO A 212 -7.47 -1.45 7.82
N VAL A 213 -8.59 -0.98 7.27
CA VAL A 213 -9.61 -0.20 8.01
C VAL A 213 -10.90 -0.99 8.16
N LYS A 214 -11.34 -1.66 7.09
CA LYS A 214 -12.55 -2.47 7.09
C LYS A 214 -12.42 -3.63 6.10
N LEU A 215 -13.08 -4.75 6.40
CA LEU A 215 -13.27 -5.85 5.47
C LEU A 215 -14.75 -6.22 5.43
N SER A 216 -15.31 -6.36 4.22
CA SER A 216 -16.69 -6.83 4.04
C SER A 216 -16.75 -7.95 3.02
N LEU A 217 -17.63 -8.92 3.23
CA LEU A 217 -18.07 -9.85 2.20
C LEU A 217 -19.32 -9.28 1.55
N MET A 218 -19.31 -9.08 0.23
CA MET A 218 -20.35 -8.37 -0.50
C MET A 218 -20.71 -9.04 -1.83
N ASP A 219 -21.92 -8.76 -2.30
CA ASP A 219 -22.32 -8.88 -3.70
C ASP A 219 -21.94 -7.59 -4.42
N GLN A 220 -21.02 -7.67 -5.40
CA GLN A 220 -20.57 -6.51 -6.16
C GLN A 220 -21.65 -5.95 -7.09
N GLY A 221 -22.54 -6.79 -7.63
CA GLY A 221 -23.57 -6.38 -8.59
C GLY A 221 -24.73 -5.63 -7.92
N GLU A 222 -25.12 -6.08 -6.72
CA GLU A 222 -26.24 -5.50 -5.97
C GLU A 222 -25.80 -4.56 -4.85
N ASN A 223 -24.49 -4.43 -4.62
CA ASN A 223 -23.91 -3.68 -3.51
C ASN A 223 -24.46 -4.13 -2.13
N PHE A 224 -24.81 -5.41 -2.01
CA PHE A 224 -25.36 -5.99 -0.79
C PHE A 224 -24.22 -6.49 0.12
N THR A 225 -24.25 -6.14 1.41
CA THR A 225 -23.25 -6.59 2.38
C THR A 225 -23.74 -7.81 3.14
N TYR A 226 -23.03 -8.92 2.99
CA TYR A 226 -23.29 -10.17 3.70
C TYR A 226 -22.69 -10.20 5.11
N TRP A 227 -21.51 -9.61 5.24
CA TRP A 227 -20.76 -9.55 6.49
C TRP A 227 -19.77 -8.39 6.43
N SER A 228 -19.45 -7.79 7.57
CA SER A 228 -18.39 -6.78 7.66
C SER A 228 -17.76 -6.72 9.04
N GLU A 229 -16.48 -6.38 9.09
CA GLU A 229 -15.72 -6.10 10.30
C GLU A 229 -14.82 -4.88 10.08
N GLU A 230 -14.75 -4.01 11.09
CA GLU A 230 -13.82 -2.87 11.13
C GLU A 230 -12.59 -3.24 11.95
N PHE A 231 -11.41 -2.94 11.43
CA PHE A 231 -10.16 -3.14 12.15
C PHE A 231 -9.98 -1.97 13.13
N ARG A 232 -9.84 -2.28 14.43
CA ARG A 232 -9.62 -1.31 15.50
C ARG A 232 -8.14 -1.16 15.81
#